data_AF-A0A944HDH0-F1
#
_entry.id   AF-A0A944HDH0-F1
#
_cell.length_a   1.000
_cell.length_b   1.000
_cell.length_c   1.000
_cell.angle_alpha   90.00
_cell.angle_beta   90.00
_cell.angle_gamma   90.00
#
_symmetry.space_group_name_H-M   'P 1'
#
loop_
_entity.id
_entity.type
_entity.pdbx_description
1 polymer ?
#
loop_
_entity_poly.entity_id
_entity_poly.type
_entity_poly.pdbx_seq_one_letter_code
_entity_poly.pdbx_strand_id
1 'polypeptide(L)'
;MKTAIHVVILLALSALFAVLPARAADAGTGLITELGDANGIALACKQAANMSAIKSLMINTVPKTRANGELFEHATSESFLRQGSAACPSSDALSARVTELEARLKAQFKQGS
;
A
#
# COMPACT_ATOMS: atom_id res chain seq x y z
N MET A 1 -38.97 26.09 -13.72
CA MET A 1 -38.87 24.66 -13.34
C MET A 1 -37.75 23.92 -14.07
N LYS A 2 -37.69 23.96 -15.41
CA LYS A 2 -36.65 23.28 -16.19
C LYS A 2 -35.21 23.65 -15.80
N THR A 3 -34.93 24.93 -15.59
CA THR A 3 -33.59 25.43 -15.19
C THR A 3 -33.16 24.98 -13.79
N ALA A 4 -34.08 24.97 -12.82
CA ALA A 4 -33.80 24.49 -11.47
C ALA A 4 -33.45 22.98 -11.44
N ILE A 5 -34.09 22.18 -12.29
CA ILE A 5 -33.81 20.75 -12.41
C ILE A 5 -32.39 20.50 -12.97
N HIS A 6 -31.95 21.30 -13.94
CA HIS A 6 -30.59 21.16 -14.50
C HIS A 6 -29.51 21.55 -13.50
N VAL A 7 -29.73 22.60 -12.69
CA VAL A 7 -28.80 23.04 -11.65
C VAL A 7 -28.65 21.98 -10.56
N VAL A 8 -29.75 21.34 -10.14
CA VAL A 8 -29.72 20.26 -9.14
C VAL A 8 -29.00 19.01 -9.68
N ILE A 9 -29.22 18.66 -10.95
CA ILE A 9 -28.52 17.52 -11.60
C ILE A 9 -27.01 17.81 -11.72
N LEU A 10 -26.61 19.03 -12.09
CA LEU A 10 -25.20 19.42 -12.18
C LEU A 10 -24.49 19.41 -10.81
N LEU A 11 -25.17 19.84 -9.73
CA LEU A 11 -24.63 19.76 -8.37
C LEU A 11 -24.51 18.31 -7.86
N ALA A 12 -25.46 17.44 -8.21
CA ALA A 12 -25.41 16.04 -7.81
C ALA A 12 -24.28 15.28 -8.53
N LEU A 13 -24.01 15.62 -9.80
CA LEU A 13 -22.98 14.96 -10.60
C LEU A 13 -21.55 15.32 -10.13
N SER A 14 -21.32 16.56 -9.69
CA SER A 14 -20.01 16.99 -9.18
C SER A 14 -19.65 16.35 -7.83
N ALA A 15 -20.64 16.02 -7.01
CA ALA A 15 -20.42 15.33 -5.73
C ALA A 15 -19.92 13.87 -5.89
N LEU A 16 -20.27 13.18 -6.99
CA LEU A 16 -19.81 11.80 -7.23
C LEU A 16 -18.30 11.72 -7.54
N PHE A 17 -17.72 12.75 -8.17
CA PHE A 17 -16.30 12.74 -8.55
C PHE A 17 -15.34 13.01 -7.38
N ALA A 18 -15.83 13.62 -6.29
CA ALA A 18 -14.99 13.95 -5.14
C ALA A 18 -14.69 12.75 -4.22
N VAL A 19 -15.50 11.68 -4.26
CA VAL A 19 -15.40 10.55 -3.31
C VAL A 19 -14.42 9.47 -3.77
N LEU A 20 -14.21 9.34 -5.09
CA LEU A 20 -13.32 8.33 -5.69
C LEU A 20 -11.83 8.50 -5.35
N PRO A 21 -11.22 9.70 -5.43
CA PRO A 21 -9.78 9.84 -5.18
C PRO A 21 -9.41 9.59 -3.72
N ALA A 22 -10.30 9.91 -2.77
CA ALA A 22 -10.05 9.70 -1.34
C ALA A 22 -9.96 8.20 -0.98
N ARG A 23 -10.79 7.34 -1.60
CA ARG A 23 -10.75 5.90 -1.38
C ARG A 23 -9.53 5.22 -2.00
N ALA A 24 -9.07 5.70 -3.15
CA ALA A 24 -7.84 5.21 -3.75
C ALA A 24 -6.60 5.61 -2.92
N ALA A 25 -6.59 6.80 -2.33
CA ALA A 25 -5.50 7.19 -1.43
C ALA A 25 -5.42 6.28 -0.19
N ASP A 26 -6.56 5.98 0.43
CA ASP A 26 -6.65 5.14 1.64
C ASP A 26 -6.30 3.65 1.37
N ALA A 27 -6.72 3.11 0.22
CA ALA A 27 -6.31 1.77 -0.19
C ALA A 27 -4.80 1.68 -0.48
N GLY A 28 -4.21 2.74 -1.03
CA GLY A 28 -2.76 2.83 -1.28
C GLY A 28 -1.94 2.87 -0.01
N THR A 29 -2.34 3.67 0.99
CA THR A 29 -1.67 3.74 2.29
C THR A 29 -1.77 2.41 3.04
N GLY A 30 -2.91 1.74 2.99
CA GLY A 30 -3.07 0.38 3.55
C GLY A 30 -2.06 -0.61 2.95
N LEU A 31 -1.93 -0.64 1.63
CA LEU A 31 -0.99 -1.55 0.96
C LEU A 31 0.48 -1.26 1.27
N ILE A 32 0.86 0.02 1.40
CA ILE A 32 2.22 0.42 1.79
C ILE A 32 2.50 -0.03 3.24
N THR A 33 1.52 0.09 4.13
CA THR A 33 1.61 -0.38 5.52
C THR A 33 1.81 -1.90 5.56
N GLU A 34 1.00 -2.67 4.82
CA GLU A 34 1.14 -4.12 4.72
C GLU A 34 2.50 -4.56 4.16
N LEU A 35 3.05 -3.79 3.20
CA LEU A 35 4.38 -4.02 2.64
C LEU A 35 5.49 -3.76 3.68
N GLY A 36 5.37 -2.68 4.45
CA GLY A 36 6.28 -2.39 5.57
C GLY A 36 6.19 -3.49 6.64
N ASP A 37 4.99 -3.94 6.97
CA ASP A 37 4.78 -5.06 7.90
C ASP A 37 5.52 -6.32 7.45
N ALA A 38 5.41 -6.69 6.17
CA ALA A 38 6.13 -7.83 5.60
C ALA A 38 7.65 -7.65 5.69
N ASN A 39 8.16 -6.43 5.47
CA ASN A 39 9.58 -6.12 5.56
C ASN A 39 10.11 -6.24 7.00
N GLY A 40 9.34 -5.77 7.99
CA GLY A 40 9.72 -5.89 9.40
C GLY A 40 9.84 -7.36 9.85
N ILE A 41 8.92 -8.22 9.39
CA ILE A 41 9.02 -9.67 9.60
C ILE A 41 10.26 -10.24 8.91
N ALA A 42 10.48 -9.89 7.63
CA ALA A 42 11.64 -10.36 6.87
C ALA A 42 12.96 -9.97 7.55
N LEU A 43 13.03 -8.75 8.12
CA LEU A 43 14.19 -8.22 8.83
C LEU A 43 14.43 -8.97 10.15
N ALA A 44 13.41 -9.12 11.00
CA ALA A 44 13.52 -9.86 12.26
C ALA A 44 13.94 -11.31 12.02
N CYS A 45 13.44 -11.90 10.92
CA CYS A 45 13.71 -13.27 10.52
C CYS A 45 14.95 -13.46 9.65
N LYS A 46 15.73 -12.41 9.38
CA LYS A 46 16.96 -12.44 8.56
C LYS A 46 16.76 -13.02 7.16
N GLN A 47 15.57 -12.86 6.57
CA GLN A 47 15.25 -13.35 5.23
C GLN A 47 15.69 -12.34 4.16
N ALA A 48 16.98 -12.35 3.82
CA ALA A 48 17.60 -11.36 2.93
C ALA A 48 16.96 -11.28 1.53
N ALA A 49 16.58 -12.41 0.96
CA ALA A 49 15.92 -12.44 -0.35
C ALA A 49 14.56 -11.70 -0.31
N ASN A 50 13.73 -11.98 0.71
CA ASN A 50 12.44 -11.32 0.88
C ASN A 50 12.60 -9.83 1.20
N MET A 51 13.57 -9.43 2.04
CA MET A 51 13.87 -8.01 2.28
C MET A 51 14.24 -7.27 0.99
N SER A 52 15.09 -7.87 0.15
CA SER A 52 15.49 -7.29 -1.14
C SER A 52 14.29 -7.12 -2.07
N ALA A 53 13.47 -8.18 -2.22
CA ALA A 53 12.28 -8.15 -3.06
C ALA A 53 11.28 -7.08 -2.61
N ILE A 54 11.01 -6.98 -1.30
CA ILE A 54 10.10 -5.98 -0.75
C ILE A 54 10.61 -4.54 -1.00
N LYS A 55 11.90 -4.28 -0.80
CA LYS A 55 12.49 -2.96 -1.08
C LYS A 55 12.42 -2.62 -2.56
N SER A 56 12.71 -3.57 -3.45
CA SER A 56 12.54 -3.38 -4.89
C SER A 56 11.09 -3.06 -5.26
N LEU A 57 10.13 -3.72 -4.63
CA LEU A 57 8.70 -3.45 -4.85
C LEU A 57 8.31 -2.03 -4.42
N MET A 58 8.76 -1.59 -3.24
CA MET A 58 8.55 -0.22 -2.76
C MET A 58 9.12 0.81 -3.75
N ILE A 59 10.37 0.63 -4.19
CA ILE A 59 11.06 1.59 -5.08
C ILE A 59 10.43 1.66 -6.47
N ASN A 60 9.98 0.52 -7.00
CA ASN A 60 9.58 0.41 -8.41
C ASN A 60 8.07 0.57 -8.63
N THR A 61 7.24 0.40 -7.60
CA THR A 61 5.77 0.37 -7.76
C THR A 61 5.06 1.47 -6.99
N VAL A 62 5.57 1.87 -5.82
CA VAL A 62 4.92 2.88 -4.98
C VAL A 62 5.34 4.29 -5.42
N PRO A 63 4.41 5.26 -5.56
CA PRO A 63 4.77 6.64 -5.88
C PRO A 63 5.79 7.22 -4.91
N LYS A 64 6.84 7.83 -5.45
CA LYS A 64 8.00 8.33 -4.70
C LYS A 64 7.67 9.64 -3.98
N THR A 65 7.00 9.53 -2.84
CA THR A 65 6.71 10.65 -1.94
C THR A 65 7.33 10.39 -0.58
N ARG A 66 7.65 11.47 0.14
CA ARG A 66 8.14 11.38 1.52
C ARG A 66 7.16 10.63 2.42
N ALA A 67 5.88 10.97 2.33
CA ALA A 67 4.82 10.37 3.15
C ALA A 67 4.73 8.84 2.96
N ASN A 68 4.84 8.36 1.71
CA ASN A 68 4.82 6.93 1.43
C ASN A 68 6.05 6.21 2.01
N GLY A 69 7.23 6.83 1.92
CA GLY A 69 8.44 6.30 2.54
C GLY A 69 8.33 6.23 4.06
N GLU A 70 7.86 7.31 4.71
CA GLU A 70 7.66 7.36 6.16
C GLU A 70 6.66 6.29 6.63
N LEU A 71 5.57 6.08 5.89
CA LEU A 71 4.59 5.05 6.21
C LEU A 71 5.19 3.63 6.14
N PHE A 72 5.94 3.32 5.08
CA PHE A 72 6.63 2.03 4.93
C PHE A 72 7.65 1.77 6.04
N GLU A 73 8.48 2.78 6.37
CA GLU A 73 9.52 2.67 7.41
C GLU A 73 8.93 2.57 8.82
N HIS A 74 7.85 3.32 9.10
CA HIS A 74 7.13 3.23 10.37
C HIS A 74 6.56 1.82 10.58
N ALA A 75 5.80 1.30 9.59
CA ALA A 75 5.23 -0.04 9.64
C ALA A 75 6.32 -1.14 9.71
N THR A 76 7.43 -0.96 8.99
CA THR A 76 8.60 -1.85 9.09
C THR A 76 9.12 -1.91 10.52
N SER A 77 9.30 -0.76 11.16
CA SER A 77 9.85 -0.65 12.50
C SER A 77 8.93 -1.29 13.55
N GLU A 78 7.63 -0.98 13.49
CA GLU A 78 6.63 -1.58 14.38
C GLU A 78 6.56 -3.11 14.20
N SER A 79 6.54 -3.58 12.96
CA SER A 79 6.48 -5.02 12.66
C SER A 79 7.74 -5.77 13.09
N PHE A 80 8.92 -5.17 12.90
CA PHE A 80 10.18 -5.73 13.38
C PHE A 80 10.16 -5.94 14.90
N LEU A 81 9.75 -4.91 15.65
CA LEU A 81 9.63 -4.98 17.10
C LEU A 81 8.58 -5.99 17.55
N ARG A 82 7.41 -6.02 16.88
CA ARG A 82 6.32 -6.95 17.16
C ARG A 82 6.67 -8.40 16.85
N GLN A 83 7.42 -8.67 15.76
CA GLN A 83 7.88 -10.02 15.43
C GLN A 83 8.87 -10.51 16.50
N GLY A 84 9.79 -9.67 16.94
CA GLY A 84 10.70 -9.96 18.06
C GLY A 84 11.36 -11.35 17.93
N SER A 85 11.15 -12.20 18.93
CA SER A 85 11.62 -13.59 18.96
C SER A 85 10.54 -14.63 18.60
N ALA A 86 9.37 -14.19 18.13
CA ALA A 86 8.32 -15.10 17.70
C ALA A 86 8.80 -15.97 16.53
N ALA A 87 8.18 -17.14 16.36
CA ALA A 87 8.51 -18.05 15.28
C ALA A 87 8.39 -17.36 13.92
N CYS A 88 9.43 -17.51 13.11
CA CYS A 88 9.48 -16.93 11.78
C CYS A 88 8.61 -17.72 10.81
N PRO A 89 7.87 -17.05 9.90
CA PRO A 89 7.26 -17.76 8.79
C PRO A 89 8.34 -18.41 7.92
N SER A 90 7.97 -19.46 7.20
CA SER A 90 8.85 -20.03 6.18
C SER A 90 9.15 -18.99 5.11
N SER A 91 10.31 -19.14 4.45
CA SER A 91 10.71 -18.24 3.37
C SER A 91 9.67 -18.22 2.24
N ASP A 92 9.10 -19.38 1.92
CA ASP A 92 8.11 -19.52 0.85
C ASP A 92 6.78 -18.89 1.21
N ALA A 93 6.32 -19.02 2.46
CA ALA A 93 5.10 -18.37 2.92
C ALA A 93 5.22 -16.85 2.86
N LEU A 94 6.37 -16.30 3.29
CA LEU A 94 6.61 -14.87 3.21
C LEU A 94 6.75 -14.42 1.75
N SER A 95 7.42 -15.19 0.90
CA SER A 95 7.57 -14.89 -0.52
C SER A 95 6.20 -14.86 -1.24
N ALA A 96 5.33 -15.84 -0.97
CA ALA A 96 3.98 -15.86 -1.53
C ALA A 96 3.16 -14.62 -1.13
N ARG A 97 3.26 -14.20 0.15
CA ARG A 97 2.64 -12.96 0.61
C ARG A 97 3.18 -11.73 -0.12
N VAL A 98 4.50 -11.66 -0.36
CA VAL A 98 5.12 -10.56 -1.10
C VAL A 98 4.64 -10.53 -2.56
N THR A 99 4.50 -11.69 -3.20
CA THR A 99 3.94 -11.78 -4.56
C THR A 99 2.48 -11.31 -4.64
N GLU A 100 1.65 -11.64 -3.65
CA GLU A 100 0.29 -11.15 -3.57
C GLU A 100 0.25 -9.62 -3.41
N LEU A 101 1.08 -9.08 -2.51
CA LEU A 101 1.22 -7.63 -2.30
C LEU A 101 1.69 -6.93 -3.58
N GLU A 102 2.61 -7.53 -4.34
CA GLU A 102 3.05 -7.00 -5.63
C GLU A 102 1.89 -6.85 -6.61
N ALA A 103 1.03 -7.86 -6.73
CA ALA A 103 -0.13 -7.79 -7.63
C ALA A 103 -1.10 -6.67 -7.21
N ARG A 104 -1.38 -6.54 -5.91
CA ARG A 104 -2.28 -5.52 -5.36
C ARG A 104 -1.70 -4.11 -5.50
N LEU A 105 -0.42 -3.93 -5.19
CA LEU A 105 0.29 -2.65 -5.35
C LEU A 105 0.35 -2.22 -6.82
N LYS A 106 0.63 -3.15 -7.74
CA LYS A 106 0.59 -2.85 -9.17
C LYS A 106 -0.82 -2.47 -9.62
N ALA A 107 -1.86 -3.16 -9.17
CA ALA A 107 -3.24 -2.78 -9.51
C ALA A 107 -3.62 -1.40 -8.96
N GLN A 108 -3.13 -1.06 -7.77
CA GLN A 108 -3.41 0.21 -7.12
C GLN A 108 -2.68 1.39 -7.75
N PHE A 109 -1.39 1.22 -8.08
CA PHE A 109 -0.52 2.31 -8.51
C PHE A 109 -0.22 2.31 -10.02
N LYS A 110 -0.62 1.29 -10.79
CA LYS A 110 -0.67 1.38 -12.26
C LYS A 110 -1.91 2.17 -12.71
N GLN A 111 -1.91 3.47 -12.40
CA GLN A 111 -2.50 4.52 -13.24
C GLN A 111 -1.70 5.81 -12.96
N GLY A 112 -0.69 6.10 -13.79
CA GLY A 112 0.02 7.38 -13.75
C GLY A 112 1.55 7.28 -13.76
N SER A 113 2.12 6.87 -14.88
CA SER A 113 3.48 7.22 -15.32
C SER A 113 3.43 7.54 -16.79
#